data_AF-Q9ZCL4-F1
#
_entry.id   AF-Q9ZCL4-F1
#
_cell.length_a   1.000
_cell.length_b   1.000
_cell.length_c   1.000
_cell.angle_alpha   90.00
_cell.angle_beta   90.00
_cell.angle_gamma   90.00
#
_symmetry.space_group_name_H-M   'P 1'
#
loop_
_entity.id
_entity.type
_entity.pdbx_description
1 polymer ?
#
loop_
_entity_poly.entity_id
_entity_poly.type
_entity_poly.pdbx_seq_one_letter_code
_entity_poly.pdbx_strand_id
1 'polypeptide(L)'
;MLSYNIDIGGITALSIMTELATSHKTKIVIANYLEIVPTIANPNSLFMYMYDDIKQCIYINFSIPETLKIFSEAKNNARKALQNSDGLIIPGNVNMVDARLFGEVISPNDVKLHNLERNIAEMALIHVATQRGIPILGICGGIKFLILILVARSVITVKIIIYM
;
A
#
# COMPACT_ATOMS: atom_id res chain seq x y z
N MET A 1 10.27 12.66 -4.42
CA MET A 1 9.92 12.08 -3.11
C MET A 1 9.88 10.57 -3.31
N LEU A 2 10.81 9.81 -2.72
CA LEU A 2 10.74 8.35 -2.80
C LEU A 2 9.50 7.89 -2.05
N SER A 3 8.88 6.82 -2.53
CA SER A 3 7.69 6.24 -1.90
C SER A 3 7.95 5.70 -0.50
N TYR A 4 9.19 5.70 -0.04
CA TYR A 4 9.60 5.20 1.25
C TYR A 4 10.50 6.19 1.94
N ASN A 5 10.55 6.08 3.26
CA ASN A 5 11.53 6.82 4.03
C ASN A 5 12.87 6.07 3.93
N ILE A 6 13.88 6.71 3.35
CA ILE A 6 15.20 6.11 3.17
C ILE A 6 15.79 5.64 4.51
N ASP A 7 15.53 6.38 5.58
CA ASP A 7 15.99 6.11 6.94
C ASP A 7 15.17 5.00 7.63
N ILE A 8 14.01 4.63 7.09
CA ILE A 8 13.10 3.64 7.69
C ILE A 8 12.84 2.51 6.70
N GLY A 9 13.79 1.58 6.64
CA GLY A 9 13.71 0.37 5.82
C GLY A 9 13.98 0.59 4.33
N GLY A 10 14.14 1.83 3.88
CA GLY A 10 14.43 2.16 2.49
C GLY A 10 15.79 1.67 2.01
N ILE A 11 16.84 1.91 2.78
CA ILE A 11 18.18 1.38 2.48
C ILE A 11 18.16 -0.15 2.43
N THR A 12 17.50 -0.80 3.39
CA THR A 12 17.36 -2.26 3.40
C THR A 12 16.63 -2.77 2.15
N ALA A 13 15.54 -2.11 1.76
CA ALA A 13 14.79 -2.45 0.54
C ALA A 13 15.68 -2.38 -0.71
N LEU A 14 16.48 -1.30 -0.83
CA LEU A 14 17.38 -1.09 -1.95
C LEU A 14 18.51 -2.13 -1.97
N SER A 15 19.11 -2.44 -0.81
CA SER A 15 20.17 -3.44 -0.70
C SER A 15 19.67 -4.83 -1.09
N ILE A 16 18.50 -5.25 -0.58
CA ILE A 16 17.89 -6.54 -0.91
C ILE A 16 17.53 -6.60 -2.40
N MET A 17 16.91 -5.54 -2.93
CA MET A 17 16.60 -5.46 -4.37
C MET A 17 17.86 -5.60 -5.22
N THR A 18 18.94 -4.91 -4.84
CA THR A 18 20.22 -4.95 -5.55
C THR A 18 20.80 -6.36 -5.54
N GLU A 19 20.89 -6.98 -4.36
CA GLU A 19 21.39 -8.35 -4.20
C GLU A 19 20.58 -9.37 -5.01
N LEU A 20 19.25 -9.31 -4.95
CA LEU A 20 18.37 -10.20 -5.70
C LEU A 20 18.51 -10.02 -7.23
N ALA A 21 18.72 -8.77 -7.68
CA ALA A 21 18.93 -8.47 -9.08
C ALA A 21 20.31 -8.96 -9.57
N THR A 22 21.38 -8.78 -8.78
CA THR A 22 22.74 -9.18 -9.16
C THR A 22 22.96 -10.68 -9.07
N SER A 23 22.52 -11.30 -7.97
CA SER A 23 22.85 -12.69 -7.65
C SER A 23 21.88 -13.70 -8.26
N HIS A 24 20.63 -13.29 -8.49
CA HIS A 24 19.57 -14.19 -8.99
C HIS A 24 18.94 -13.74 -10.32
N LYS A 25 19.38 -12.62 -10.91
CA LYS A 25 18.79 -12.04 -12.13
C LYS A 25 17.28 -11.82 -12.03
N THR A 26 16.79 -11.55 -10.83
CA THR A 26 15.36 -11.34 -10.58
C THR A 26 14.98 -9.88 -10.80
N LYS A 27 13.82 -9.64 -11.41
CA LYS A 27 13.25 -8.31 -11.58
C LYS A 27 12.33 -7.97 -10.43
N ILE A 28 12.88 -7.27 -9.44
CA ILE A 28 12.14 -6.84 -8.26
C ILE A 28 11.60 -5.41 -8.47
N VAL A 29 10.36 -5.17 -8.03
CA VAL A 29 9.77 -3.83 -7.96
C VAL A 29 9.66 -3.39 -6.52
N ILE A 30 10.17 -2.19 -6.22
CA ILE A 30 9.88 -1.50 -4.96
C ILE A 30 8.60 -0.69 -5.15
N ALA A 31 7.65 -0.81 -4.23
CA ALA A 31 6.38 -0.09 -4.32
C ALA A 31 6.60 1.41 -4.43
N ASN A 32 6.18 2.03 -5.54
CA ASN A 32 6.25 3.48 -5.76
C ASN A 32 4.84 4.07 -5.88
N TYR A 33 4.30 4.68 -4.81
CA TYR A 33 2.92 5.14 -4.82
C TYR A 33 2.64 6.22 -5.89
N LEU A 34 3.63 7.03 -6.26
CA LEU A 34 3.48 8.07 -7.28
C LEU A 34 3.22 7.50 -8.67
N GLU A 35 3.69 6.29 -8.95
CA GLU A 35 3.43 5.59 -10.21
C GLU A 35 2.07 4.89 -10.24
N ILE A 36 1.51 4.60 -9.05
CA ILE A 36 0.28 3.82 -8.92
C ILE A 36 -0.93 4.73 -8.79
N VAL A 37 -0.83 5.74 -7.92
CA VAL A 37 -1.87 6.74 -7.70
C VAL A 37 -1.32 8.07 -8.23
N PRO A 38 -1.72 8.52 -9.43
CA PRO A 38 -1.32 9.83 -9.92
C PRO A 38 -1.81 10.91 -8.95
N THR A 39 -0.93 11.82 -8.56
CA THR A 39 -1.11 12.90 -7.56
C THR A 39 -2.27 13.86 -7.84
N ILE A 40 -2.96 13.71 -8.96
CA ILE A 40 -4.10 14.53 -9.39
C ILE A 40 -5.43 14.03 -8.78
N ALA A 41 -5.44 12.84 -8.17
CA ALA A 41 -6.57 12.40 -7.35
C ALA A 41 -6.47 13.09 -5.98
N ASN A 42 -7.27 14.13 -5.74
CA ASN A 42 -7.39 14.71 -4.40
C ASN A 42 -8.14 13.70 -3.51
N PRO A 43 -7.46 12.89 -2.68
CA PRO A 43 -8.13 11.83 -1.93
C PRO A 43 -9.03 12.40 -0.85
N ASN A 44 -8.89 13.68 -0.52
CA ASN A 44 -9.85 14.37 0.35
C ASN A 44 -11.26 14.37 -0.23
N SER A 45 -11.42 14.23 -1.55
CA SER A 45 -12.75 14.06 -2.17
C SER A 45 -13.39 12.71 -1.82
N LEU A 46 -12.62 11.74 -1.30
CA LEU A 46 -13.11 10.45 -0.84
C LEU A 46 -13.61 10.50 0.60
N PHE A 47 -13.22 11.54 1.33
CA PHE A 47 -13.55 11.67 2.74
C PHE A 47 -14.98 12.16 2.91
N MET A 48 -15.77 11.36 3.61
CA MET A 48 -17.05 11.77 4.14
C MET A 48 -16.95 11.91 5.65
N TYR A 49 -17.62 12.94 6.17
CA TYR A 49 -17.71 13.18 7.60
C TYR A 49 -18.98 12.52 8.13
N MET A 50 -18.84 11.75 9.19
CA MET A 50 -19.93 11.23 9.99
C MET A 50 -19.86 11.88 11.37
N TYR A 51 -20.98 12.32 11.92
CA TYR A 51 -21.06 12.67 13.32
C TYR A 51 -21.63 11.45 14.06
N ASP A 52 -20.83 10.87 14.94
CA ASP A 52 -21.29 9.85 15.88
C ASP A 52 -21.40 10.55 17.25
N ASP A 53 -22.64 10.93 17.63
CA ASP A 53 -23.20 11.65 18.81
C ASP A 53 -22.34 12.59 19.68
N ILE A 54 -21.03 12.41 19.73
CA ILE A 54 -20.03 13.13 20.52
C ILE A 54 -18.80 13.52 19.67
N LYS A 55 -18.54 12.87 18.52
CA LYS A 55 -17.32 13.07 17.74
C LYS A 55 -17.57 13.08 16.23
N GLN A 56 -16.88 14.00 15.56
CA GLN A 56 -16.74 13.95 14.11
C GLN A 56 -15.77 12.81 13.76
N CYS A 57 -16.16 11.98 12.80
CA CYS A 57 -15.45 10.82 12.29
C CYS A 57 -15.32 10.96 10.77
N ILE A 58 -14.27 10.39 10.19
CA ILE A 58 -14.02 10.45 8.75
C ILE A 58 -13.94 9.02 8.19
N TYR A 59 -14.63 8.76 7.09
CA TYR A 59 -14.64 7.47 6.38
C TYR A 59 -14.52 7.65 4.87
N ILE A 60 -14.28 6.55 4.14
CA ILE A 60 -14.33 6.51 2.67
C ILE A 60 -15.69 5.94 2.25
N ASN A 61 -16.42 6.67 1.40
CA ASN A 61 -17.66 6.15 0.81
C ASN A 61 -17.36 5.38 -0.48
N PHE A 62 -17.40 4.05 -0.38
CA PHE A 62 -17.18 3.13 -1.49
C PHE A 62 -18.35 3.04 -2.49
N SER A 63 -19.50 3.66 -2.19
CA SER A 63 -20.65 3.72 -3.11
C SER A 63 -20.54 4.86 -4.14
N ILE A 64 -19.56 5.76 -4.00
CA ILE A 64 -19.34 6.87 -4.92
C ILE A 64 -18.51 6.37 -6.14
N PRO A 65 -18.96 6.61 -7.39
CA PRO A 65 -18.25 6.17 -8.60
C PRO A 65 -16.79 6.65 -8.68
N GLU A 66 -16.50 7.86 -8.21
CA GLU A 66 -15.17 8.44 -8.17
C GLU A 66 -14.22 7.64 -7.27
N THR A 67 -14.71 7.14 -6.13
CA THR A 67 -13.97 6.23 -5.23
C THR A 67 -13.56 4.98 -5.99
N LEU A 68 -14.52 4.31 -6.63
CA LEU A 68 -14.27 3.07 -7.38
C LEU A 68 -13.31 3.30 -8.55
N LYS A 69 -13.40 4.46 -9.21
CA LYS A 69 -12.50 4.85 -10.30
C LYS A 69 -11.05 4.92 -9.82
N ILE A 70 -10.78 5.58 -8.68
CA ILE A 70 -9.42 5.68 -8.13
C ILE A 70 -8.83 4.30 -7.82
N PHE A 71 -9.59 3.41 -7.19
CA PHE A 71 -9.11 2.05 -6.91
C PHE A 71 -8.88 1.23 -8.19
N SER A 72 -9.75 1.38 -9.20
CA SER A 72 -9.61 0.72 -10.49
C SER A 72 -8.35 1.18 -11.24
N GLU A 73 -8.11 2.50 -11.27
CA GLU A 73 -6.91 3.10 -11.88
C GLU A 73 -5.63 2.66 -11.15
N ALA A 74 -5.62 2.71 -9.82
CA ALA A 74 -4.51 2.21 -9.01
C ALA A 74 -4.22 0.74 -9.32
N LYS A 75 -5.25 -0.10 -9.41
CA LYS A 75 -5.10 -1.53 -9.77
C LYS A 75 -4.54 -1.70 -11.19
N ASN A 76 -4.98 -0.89 -12.15
CA ASN A 76 -4.45 -0.94 -13.53
C ASN A 76 -2.99 -0.51 -13.60
N ASN A 77 -2.61 0.53 -12.87
CA ASN A 77 -1.22 0.98 -12.80
C ASN A 77 -0.35 -0.06 -12.09
N ALA A 78 -0.85 -0.70 -11.02
CA ALA A 78 -0.16 -1.81 -10.36
C ALA A 78 0.05 -3.01 -11.29
N ARG A 79 -0.92 -3.35 -12.14
CA ARG A 79 -0.75 -4.40 -13.17
C ARG A 79 0.37 -4.08 -14.15
N LYS A 80 0.46 -2.83 -14.61
CA LYS A 80 1.53 -2.36 -15.51
C LYS A 80 2.88 -2.38 -14.80
N ALA A 81 2.96 -1.82 -13.60
CA ALA A 81 4.18 -1.76 -12.80
C ALA A 81 4.76 -3.15 -12.53
N LEU A 82 3.90 -4.14 -12.26
CA LEU A 82 4.33 -5.50 -11.98
C LEU A 82 4.49 -6.38 -13.22
N GLN A 83 4.17 -5.91 -14.45
CA GLN A 83 3.94 -6.75 -15.66
C GLN A 83 4.99 -7.87 -15.87
N ASN A 84 6.26 -7.60 -15.62
CA ASN A 84 7.36 -8.55 -15.81
C ASN A 84 8.20 -8.74 -14.54
N SER A 85 7.61 -8.52 -13.37
CA SER A 85 8.33 -8.55 -12.10
C SER A 85 8.24 -9.92 -11.46
N ASP A 86 9.34 -10.36 -10.86
CA ASP A 86 9.47 -11.63 -10.14
C ASP A 86 9.14 -11.48 -8.65
N GLY A 87 9.03 -10.25 -8.15
CA GLY A 87 8.70 -9.98 -6.76
C GLY A 87 8.40 -8.51 -6.49
N LEU A 88 7.78 -8.28 -5.35
CA LEU A 88 7.38 -6.96 -4.87
C LEU A 88 7.99 -6.71 -3.48
N ILE A 89 8.65 -5.57 -3.30
CA ILE A 89 9.07 -5.08 -1.99
C ILE A 89 8.16 -3.92 -1.57
N ILE A 90 7.58 -4.04 -0.37
CA ILE A 90 6.86 -2.98 0.32
C ILE A 90 7.79 -2.38 1.38
N PRO A 91 8.44 -1.24 1.09
CA PRO A 91 9.39 -0.62 2.02
C PRO A 91 8.68 0.03 3.21
N GLY A 92 9.44 0.22 4.29
CA GLY A 92 8.99 0.87 5.50
C GLY A 92 8.62 2.35 5.30
N ASN A 93 7.72 2.83 6.15
CA ASN A 93 7.33 4.23 6.20
C ASN A 93 6.83 4.60 7.61
N VAL A 94 6.72 5.90 7.89
CA VAL A 94 6.24 6.43 9.18
C VAL A 94 4.72 6.48 9.32
N ASN A 95 4.00 6.46 8.19
CA ASN A 95 2.56 6.61 8.19
C ASN A 95 1.87 5.33 8.69
N MET A 96 0.79 5.53 9.43
CA MET A 96 -0.07 4.44 9.87
C MET A 96 -0.94 3.97 8.71
N VAL A 97 -1.32 2.70 8.74
CA VAL A 97 -2.30 2.16 7.79
C VAL A 97 -3.64 2.86 7.98
N ASP A 98 -4.22 3.38 6.91
CA ASP A 98 -5.49 4.06 6.92
C ASP A 98 -6.65 3.07 7.10
N ALA A 99 -7.24 3.05 8.29
CA ALA A 99 -8.34 2.16 8.64
C ALA A 99 -9.56 2.37 7.75
N ARG A 100 -9.74 3.57 7.17
CA ARG A 100 -10.85 3.87 6.27
C ARG A 100 -10.89 3.02 5.01
N LEU A 101 -9.74 2.47 4.60
CA LEU A 101 -9.65 1.51 3.49
C LEU A 101 -10.38 0.19 3.76
N PHE A 102 -10.70 -0.09 5.03
CA PHE A 102 -11.37 -1.29 5.49
C PHE A 102 -12.81 -1.03 5.96
N GLY A 103 -13.35 0.16 5.66
CA GLY A 103 -14.70 0.56 6.09
C GLY A 103 -14.77 1.13 7.50
N GLU A 104 -13.64 1.28 8.18
CA GLU A 104 -13.58 1.86 9.52
C GLU A 104 -13.59 3.40 9.47
N VAL A 105 -13.86 4.02 10.61
CA VAL A 105 -13.78 5.46 10.78
C VAL A 105 -12.46 5.85 11.45
N ILE A 106 -11.96 7.06 11.19
CA ILE A 106 -10.87 7.67 11.97
C ILE A 106 -11.27 9.03 12.52
N SER A 107 -10.57 9.47 13.57
CA SER A 107 -10.70 10.82 14.11
C SER A 107 -10.08 11.85 13.14
N PRO A 108 -10.66 13.05 13.00
CA PRO A 108 -10.04 14.17 12.30
C PRO A 108 -8.61 14.48 12.76
N ASN A 109 -8.31 14.25 14.05
CA ASN A 109 -6.97 14.48 14.60
C ASN A 109 -5.91 13.48 14.09
N ASP A 110 -6.35 12.31 13.63
CA ASP A 110 -5.48 11.21 13.21
C ASP A 110 -5.23 11.22 11.69
N VAL A 111 -6.00 11.99 10.90
CA VAL A 111 -5.87 12.04 9.43
C VAL A 111 -4.42 12.27 8.98
N LYS A 112 -3.70 13.15 9.66
CA LYS A 112 -2.30 13.50 9.36
C LYS A 112 -1.30 12.36 9.60
N LEU A 113 -1.69 11.32 10.36
CA LEU A 113 -0.85 10.15 10.63
C LEU A 113 -0.88 9.16 9.46
N HIS A 114 -1.86 9.30 8.56
CA HIS A 114 -2.07 8.43 7.42
C HIS A 114 -1.59 9.08 6.12
N ASN A 115 -1.28 8.24 5.13
CA ASN A 115 -1.04 8.67 3.75
C ASN A 115 -1.91 7.78 2.86
N LEU A 116 -3.10 8.30 2.53
CA LEU A 116 -4.14 7.50 1.88
C LEU A 116 -3.69 7.06 0.49
N GLU A 117 -3.08 7.95 -0.29
CA GLU A 117 -2.55 7.68 -1.63
C GLU A 117 -1.57 6.51 -1.60
N ARG A 118 -0.65 6.55 -0.63
CA ARG A 118 0.33 5.48 -0.41
C ARG A 118 -0.36 4.17 -0.06
N ASN A 119 -1.30 4.18 0.87
CA ASN A 119 -1.99 2.96 1.26
C ASN A 119 -2.88 2.39 0.14
N ILE A 120 -3.54 3.23 -0.67
CA ILE A 120 -4.26 2.79 -1.89
C ILE A 120 -3.28 2.12 -2.85
N ALA A 121 -2.13 2.74 -3.10
CA ALA A 121 -1.10 2.21 -4.00
C ALA A 121 -0.56 0.85 -3.52
N GLU A 122 -0.18 0.76 -2.25
CA GLU A 122 0.34 -0.48 -1.65
C GLU A 122 -0.73 -1.57 -1.66
N MET A 123 -1.98 -1.25 -1.36
CA MET A 123 -3.08 -2.21 -1.43
C MET A 123 -3.30 -2.71 -2.86
N ALA A 124 -3.23 -1.83 -3.86
CA ALA A 124 -3.33 -2.20 -5.26
C ALA A 124 -2.17 -3.11 -5.70
N LEU A 125 -0.93 -2.77 -5.32
CA LEU A 125 0.27 -3.55 -5.61
C LEU A 125 0.22 -4.94 -4.96
N ILE A 126 -0.09 -5.01 -3.65
CA ILE A 126 -0.23 -6.28 -2.93
C ILE A 126 -1.31 -7.13 -3.58
N HIS A 127 -2.48 -6.54 -3.85
CA HIS A 127 -3.57 -7.28 -4.47
C HIS A 127 -3.17 -7.86 -5.84
N VAL A 128 -2.52 -7.07 -6.70
CA VAL A 128 -2.07 -7.54 -8.01
C VAL A 128 -0.94 -8.59 -7.87
N ALA A 129 -0.01 -8.39 -6.95
CA ALA A 129 1.07 -9.35 -6.69
C ALA A 129 0.51 -10.71 -6.24
N THR A 130 -0.45 -10.71 -5.30
CA THR A 130 -1.17 -11.91 -4.86
C THR A 130 -1.93 -12.57 -6.01
N GLN A 131 -2.65 -11.79 -6.83
CA GLN A 131 -3.38 -12.33 -8.00
C GLN A 131 -2.45 -13.02 -9.01
N ARG A 132 -1.18 -12.59 -9.08
CA ARG A 132 -0.17 -13.14 -10.00
C ARG A 132 0.70 -14.23 -9.38
N GLY A 133 0.57 -14.47 -8.08
CA GLY A 133 1.41 -15.41 -7.35
C GLY A 133 2.89 -14.99 -7.26
N ILE A 134 3.21 -13.69 -7.39
CA ILE A 134 4.59 -13.22 -7.19
C ILE A 134 4.85 -12.97 -5.69
N PRO A 135 6.04 -13.32 -5.17
CA PRO A 135 6.38 -13.10 -3.77
C PRO A 135 6.37 -11.62 -3.38
N ILE A 136 5.95 -11.36 -2.14
CA ILE A 136 5.88 -10.03 -1.53
C ILE A 136 6.76 -10.01 -0.29
N LEU A 137 7.68 -9.05 -0.21
CA LEU A 137 8.52 -8.78 0.96
C LEU A 137 8.12 -7.44 1.57
N GLY A 138 7.60 -7.46 2.80
CA GLY A 138 7.41 -6.25 3.60
C GLY A 138 8.64 -5.93 4.43
N ILE A 139 9.02 -4.66 4.55
CA ILE A 139 10.14 -4.22 5.41
C ILE A 139 9.64 -3.20 6.42
N CYS A 140 9.96 -3.41 7.70
CA CYS A 140 9.57 -2.55 8.82
C CYS A 140 8.05 -2.26 8.81
N GLY A 141 7.63 -1.00 8.61
CA GLY A 141 6.23 -0.61 8.49
C GLY A 141 5.47 -1.33 7.36
N GLY A 142 6.16 -1.75 6.29
CA GLY A 142 5.56 -2.53 5.22
C GLY A 142 5.01 -3.89 5.68
N ILE A 143 5.60 -4.49 6.72
CA ILE A 143 5.08 -5.72 7.33
C ILE A 143 3.74 -5.46 8.03
N LYS A 144 3.59 -4.32 8.74
CA LYS A 144 2.32 -3.95 9.40
C LYS A 144 1.19 -3.83 8.37
N PHE A 145 1.49 -3.19 7.24
CA PHE A 145 0.55 -3.02 6.13
C PHE A 145 0.19 -4.37 5.47
N LEU A 146 1.20 -5.22 5.23
CA LEU A 146 1.02 -6.55 4.64
C LEU A 146 0.17 -7.47 5.53
N ILE A 147 0.45 -7.50 6.84
CA ILE A 147 -0.33 -8.29 7.81
C ILE A 147 -1.79 -7.87 7.78
N LEU A 148 -2.08 -6.57 7.86
CA LEU A 148 -3.46 -6.10 7.89
C LEU A 148 -4.23 -6.50 6.62
N ILE A 149 -3.61 -6.33 5.43
CA ILE A 149 -4.28 -6.65 4.16
C ILE A 149 -4.53 -8.15 3.98
N LEU A 150 -3.54 -8.99 4.30
CA LEU A 150 -3.66 -10.43 4.09
C LEU A 150 -4.62 -11.06 5.09
N VAL A 151 -4.59 -10.62 6.35
CA VAL A 151 -5.51 -11.11 7.39
C VAL A 151 -6.94 -10.69 7.09
N ALA A 152 -7.16 -9.46 6.60
CA ALA A 152 -8.49 -8.98 6.20
C ALA A 152 -9.12 -9.75 5.02
N ARG A 153 -8.33 -10.55 4.27
CA ARG A 153 -8.81 -11.25 3.06
C ARG A 153 -8.87 -12.77 3.11
N SER A 154 -8.51 -13.44 4.21
CA SER A 154 -8.59 -14.91 4.36
C SER A 154 -7.98 -15.75 3.21
N VAL A 155 -7.07 -15.18 2.40
CA VAL A 155 -6.65 -15.76 1.11
C VAL A 155 -5.13 -15.70 0.95
N ILE A 156 -4.53 -16.90 0.92
CA ILE A 156 -3.24 -17.29 0.30
C ILE A 156 -1.94 -17.09 1.09
N THR A 157 -1.19 -18.19 1.12
CA THR A 157 0.16 -18.44 1.64
C THR A 157 1.16 -17.32 1.31
N VAL A 158 1.63 -16.60 2.32
CA VAL A 158 2.78 -15.70 2.21
C VAL A 158 3.99 -16.38 2.82
N LYS A 159 5.04 -16.61 2.01
CA LYS A 159 6.38 -16.92 2.52
C LYS A 159 6.93 -15.65 3.16
N ILE A 160 6.61 -15.45 4.44
CA ILE A 160 7.22 -14.41 5.27
C ILE A 160 8.64 -14.89 5.59
N ILE A 161 9.64 -14.25 4.98
CA ILE A 161 11.03 -14.39 5.43
C ILE A 161 11.30 -13.21 6.36
N ILE A 162 11.27 -13.49 7.67
CA ILE A 162 11.69 -12.52 8.70
C ILE A 162 13.21 -12.64 8.82
N TYR A 163 13.93 -11.59 8.43
CA TYR A 163 15.30 -11.40 8.89
C TYR A 163 15.24 -10.56 10.17
N MET A 164 15.59 -11.18 11.31
CA MET A 164 15.95 -10.49 12.55
C MET A 164 17.44 -10.19 12.55
#